data_AF-A0A8C3XRC0-F1
#
_entry.id   AF-A0A8C3XRC0-F1
#
_cell.length_a   1.000
_cell.length_b   1.000
_cell.length_c   1.000
_cell.angle_alpha   90.00
_cell.angle_beta   90.00
_cell.angle_gamma   90.00
#
_symmetry.space_group_name_H-M   'P 1'
#
loop_
_entity.id
_entity.type
_entity.pdbx_description
1 polymer ?
#
loop_
_entity_poly.entity_id
_entity_poly.type
_entity_poly.pdbx_seq_one_letter_code
_entity_poly.pdbx_strand_id
1 'polypeptide(L)' 'SGGWWVRPAEMNMLTSKDRSSMFVNGLTLGGQKCSVIRDSLHVDGENTMDLRTKSTGGTPTYNITVCMTNKSEGVGAGSQ' A
#
# COMPACT_ATOMS: atom_id res chain seq x y z
N SER A 1 -5.57 -20.31 -7.52
CA SER A 1 -5.07 -19.03 -8.08
C SER A 1 -4.80 -18.06 -6.94
N GLY A 2 -3.58 -18.05 -6.38
CA GLY A 2 -3.19 -17.25 -5.21
C GLY A 2 -2.28 -16.09 -5.61
N GLY A 3 -2.77 -15.14 -6.40
CA GLY A 3 -1.99 -14.03 -6.91
C GLY A 3 -2.11 -12.76 -6.05
N TRP A 4 -1.01 -12.06 -5.84
CA TRP A 4 -0.91 -10.75 -5.16
C TRP A 4 -1.44 -9.60 -6.03
N TRP A 5 -2.61 -9.79 -6.62
CA TRP A 5 -3.17 -8.84 -7.58
C TRP A 5 -3.87 -7.72 -6.83
N VAL A 6 -3.14 -6.63 -6.59
CA VAL A 6 -3.69 -5.43 -5.96
C VAL A 6 -4.62 -4.74 -6.97
N ARG A 7 -5.88 -4.58 -6.58
CA ARG A 7 -6.89 -3.94 -7.44
C ARG A 7 -6.71 -2.41 -7.42
N PRO A 8 -7.13 -1.68 -8.47
CA PRO A 8 -7.06 -0.21 -8.48
C PRO A 8 -7.74 0.45 -7.26
N ALA A 9 -8.87 -0.10 -6.80
CA ALA A 9 -9.53 0.38 -5.58
C ALA A 9 -8.68 0.19 -4.32
N GLU A 10 -7.88 -0.87 -4.26
CA GLU A 10 -6.95 -1.14 -3.16
C GLU A 10 -5.74 -0.20 -3.20
N MET A 11 -5.25 0.12 -4.41
CA MET A 11 -4.22 1.15 -4.61
C MET A 11 -4.71 2.54 -4.18
N ASN A 12 -5.95 2.91 -4.52
CA ASN A 12 -6.55 4.17 -4.08
C ASN A 12 -6.65 4.29 -2.56
N MET A 13 -6.86 3.17 -1.85
CA MET A 13 -6.84 3.17 -0.38
C MET A 13 -5.43 3.47 0.15
N LEU A 14 -4.38 2.86 -0.42
CA LEU A 14 -2.99 3.11 -0.02
C LEU A 14 -2.58 4.58 -0.21
N THR A 15 -3.10 5.24 -1.25
CA THR A 15 -2.84 6.66 -1.55
C THR A 15 -3.89 7.60 -0.95
N SER A 16 -4.83 7.10 -0.14
CA SER A 16 -5.90 7.91 0.44
C SER A 16 -5.34 9.03 1.32
N LYS A 17 -6.08 10.14 1.41
CA LYS A 17 -5.79 11.22 2.38
C LYS A 17 -6.35 10.92 3.76
N ASP A 18 -7.42 10.13 3.85
CA ASP A 18 -8.00 9.71 5.11
C ASP A 18 -7.16 8.56 5.70
N ARG A 19 -6.12 8.92 6.43
CA ARG A 19 -5.21 7.96 7.08
C ARG A 19 -5.82 7.35 8.32
N SER A 20 -6.64 8.10 9.07
CA SER A 20 -7.25 7.66 10.33
C SER A 20 -8.13 6.43 10.13
N SER A 21 -8.94 6.37 9.07
CA SER A 21 -9.79 5.21 8.80
C SER A 21 -8.99 3.95 8.48
N MET A 22 -7.81 4.06 7.86
CA MET A 22 -6.93 2.91 7.59
C MET A 22 -6.39 2.27 8.88
N PHE A 23 -6.09 3.08 9.90
CA PHE A 23 -5.64 2.56 11.20
C PHE A 23 -6.75 1.83 11.95
N VAL A 24 -7.97 2.39 11.93
CA VAL A 24 -9.12 1.81 12.64
C VAL A 24 -9.67 0.58 11.94
N ASN A 25 -9.94 0.70 10.63
CA ASN A 25 -10.63 -0.34 9.87
C ASN A 25 -9.66 -1.33 9.20
N GLY A 26 -8.40 -0.95 9.03
CA GLY A 26 -7.47 -1.65 8.16
C GLY A 26 -7.76 -1.40 6.68
N LEU A 27 -7.09 -2.17 5.82
CA LEU A 27 -7.34 -2.19 4.39
C LEU A 27 -7.26 -3.61 3.84
N THR A 28 -7.50 -3.77 2.54
CA THR A 28 -7.40 -5.06 1.86
C THR A 28 -6.40 -4.95 0.72
N LEU A 29 -5.50 -5.92 0.59
CA LEU A 29 -4.55 -6.03 -0.53
C LEU A 29 -4.63 -7.43 -1.13
N GLY A 30 -4.91 -7.52 -2.43
CA GLY A 30 -5.05 -8.82 -3.11
C GLY A 30 -6.16 -9.68 -2.49
N GLY A 31 -7.21 -9.05 -1.96
CA GLY A 31 -8.28 -9.72 -1.22
C GLY A 31 -7.95 -10.13 0.22
N GLN A 32 -6.72 -9.92 0.71
CA GLN A 32 -6.34 -10.22 2.09
C GLN A 32 -6.48 -8.99 2.99
N LYS A 33 -7.15 -9.13 4.14
CA LYS A 33 -7.25 -8.04 5.12
C LYS A 33 -5.90 -7.77 5.77
N CYS A 34 -5.57 -6.50 5.95
CA CYS A 34 -4.33 -6.04 6.55
C CYS A 34 -4.60 -4.99 7.64
N SER A 35 -3.72 -4.92 8.64
CA SER A 35 -3.63 -3.82 9.60
C SER A 35 -2.37 -3.00 9.35
N VAL A 36 -2.47 -1.69 9.49
CA VAL A 36 -1.32 -0.78 9.40
C VAL A 36 -0.48 -0.90 10.67
N ILE A 37 0.83 -1.11 10.51
CA ILE A 37 1.82 -1.06 11.60
C ILE A 37 2.43 0.34 11.65
N ARG A 38 2.84 0.87 10.50
CA ARG A 38 3.46 2.20 10.36
C ARG A 38 2.99 2.82 9.05
N ASP A 39 2.72 4.12 9.06
CA ASP A 39 2.46 4.90 7.85
C ASP A 39 3.40 6.09 7.78
N SER A 40 4.35 5.99 6.86
CA SER A 40 5.30 7.06 6.52
C SER A 40 5.25 7.34 5.01
N LEU A 41 4.15 7.01 4.34
CA LEU A 41 4.07 7.04 2.88
C LEU A 41 4.20 8.46 2.31
N HIS A 42 3.76 9.45 3.09
CA HIS A 42 3.85 10.88 2.76
C HIS A 42 4.90 11.62 3.60
N VAL A 43 5.72 10.90 4.36
CA VAL A 43 6.86 11.47 5.07
C VAL A 43 8.01 11.55 4.07
N ASP A 44 8.50 12.77 3.85
CA ASP A 44 9.61 13.02 2.93
C ASP A 44 10.84 12.18 3.34
N GLY A 45 11.45 11.53 2.36
CA GLY A 45 12.57 10.61 2.56
C GLY A 45 12.22 9.19 3.04
N GLU A 46 11.03 8.92 3.59
CA GLU A 46 10.64 7.56 4.01
C GLU A 46 9.82 6.85 2.94
N ASN A 47 8.73 7.47 2.45
CA ASN A 47 7.85 6.95 1.41
C ASN A 47 7.41 5.48 1.60
N THR A 48 7.31 5.01 2.84
CA THR A 48 7.00 3.60 3.16
C THR A 48 5.81 3.45 4.07
N MET A 49 5.13 2.32 3.97
CA MET A 49 4.05 1.90 4.86
C MET A 49 4.19 0.42 5.16
N ASP A 50 4.19 0.06 6.44
CA ASP A 50 4.30 -1.32 6.89
C ASP A 50 2.93 -1.84 7.33
N LEU A 51 2.59 -3.05 6.89
CA LEU A 51 1.33 -3.72 7.15
C LEU A 51 1.56 -5.14 7.66
N ARG A 52 0.58 -5.69 8.36
CA ARG A 52 0.49 -7.11 8.71
C ARG A 52 -0.79 -7.67 8.12
N THR A 53 -0.74 -8.84 7.48
CA THR A 53 -1.97 -9.56 7.11
C THR A 53 -2.71 -10.03 8.36
N LYS A 54 -4.04 -9.93 8.35
CA LYS A 54 -4.90 -10.49 9.39
C LYS A 54 -5.14 -11.96 9.06
N SER A 55 -4.94 -12.83 10.04
CA SER A 55 -5.24 -14.26 9.90
C SER A 55 -6.75 -14.46 9.71
N THR A 56 -7.10 -15.28 8.74
CA THR A 56 -8.46 -15.81 8.61
C THR A 56 -8.40 -17.29 8.92
N GLY A 57 -9.05 -17.72 10.00
CA GLY A 57 -9.08 -19.14 10.39
C GLY A 57 -7.74 -19.73 10.83
N GLY A 58 -6.86 -18.96 11.47
CA GLY A 58 -5.57 -19.46 11.99
C GLY A 58 -4.47 -19.61 10.94
N THR A 59 -4.70 -19.10 9.72
CA THR A 59 -3.67 -19.03 8.67
C THR A 59 -2.48 -18.16 9.09
N PRO A 60 -1.25 -18.48 8.65
CA PRO A 60 -0.07 -17.67 8.95
C PRO A 60 -0.24 -16.22 8.48
N THR A 61 0.27 -15.30 9.27
CA THR A 61 0.34 -13.87 8.93
C THR A 61 1.71 -13.50 8.41
N TYR A 62 1.78 -12.54 7.51
CA TYR A 62 3.02 -12.03 6.94
C TYR A 62 3.05 -10.50 7.04
N ASN A 63 4.25 -9.94 7.12
CA ASN A 63 4.45 -8.49 7.03
C ASN A 63 4.53 -8.08 5.56
N ILE A 64 4.08 -6.86 5.25
CA ILE A 64 4.09 -6.28 3.91
C ILE A 64 4.65 -4.87 4.05
N THR A 65 5.64 -4.52 3.23
CA THR A 65 6.10 -3.13 3.11
C THR A 65 5.67 -2.59 1.76
N VAL A 66 4.97 -1.47 1.76
CA VAL A 66 4.56 -0.72 0.58
C VAL A 66 5.46 0.49 0.46
N CYS A 67 6.05 0.70 -0.71
CA CYS A 67 6.88 1.87 -0.99
C CYS A 67 6.25 2.69 -2.11
N MET A 68 6.13 4.00 -1.92
CA MET A 68 5.74 4.93 -2.97
C MET A 68 6.99 5.45 -3.66
N THR A 69 7.05 5.31 -4.98
CA THR A 69 8.10 5.91 -5.79
C THR A 69 7.46 6.91 -6.74
N ASN A 70 8.08 8.07 -6.89
CA ASN A 70 7.65 9.03 -7.90
C ASN A 70 7.99 8.44 -9.27
N LYS A 71 6.98 8.02 -10.03
CA LYS A 71 7.15 7.70 -11.45
C LYS A 71 6.90 8.97 -12.27
N SER A 72 7.82 9.91 -12.18
CA SER A 72 7.86 11.08 -13.08
C SER A 72 8.74 10.76 -14.28
N GLU A 73 8.22 10.00 -15.25
CA GLU A 73 8.79 10.02 -16.60
C GLU A 73 8.11 11.15 -17.38
N GLY A 74 8.67 12.36 -17.23
CA GLY A 74 8.44 13.42 -18.20
C GLY A 74 9.25 13.10 -19.44
N VAL A 75 8.57 12.82 -20.55
CA VAL A 75 9.20 12.72 -21.87
C VAL A 75 9.72 14.10 -22.23
N GLY A 76 11.04 14.31 -22.06
CA GLY A 76 11.74 15.42 -22.68
C GLY A 76 11.96 15.09 -24.15
N ALA A 77 11.11 15.62 -25.03
CA ALA A 77 11.40 15.62 -26.46
C ALA A 77 12.62 16.52 -26.69
N GLY A 78 13.80 15.92 -26.86
CA GLY A 78 14.96 16.62 -27.39
C GLY A 78 14.61 17.17 -28.76
N SER A 79 14.60 18.49 -28.89
CA SER A 79 14.44 19.20 -30.16
C SER A 79 15.70 20.03 -30.43
N GLN A 80 16.36 19.64 -31.54
CA GLN A 80 17.54 20.16 -32.25
C GLN A 80 18.87 20.30 -31.50
#